data_AF-A0A2H3IID3-F1
#
_entry.id   AF-A0A2H3IID3-F1
#
_cell.length_a   1.000
_cell.length_b   1.000
_cell.length_c   1.000
_cell.angle_alpha   90.00
_cell.angle_beta   90.00
_cell.angle_gamma   90.00
#
_symmetry.space_group_name_H-M   'P 1'
#
loop_
_entity.id
_entity.type
_entity.pdbx_description
1 polymer ?
#
loop_
_entity_poly.entity_id
_entity_poly.type
_entity_poly.pdbx_seq_one_letter_code
_entity_poly.pdbx_strand_id
1 'polypeptide(L)'
;MSGVVVLANAYRLSDVPDWIAQWVIETLFEEDTNTRYLQLAEETVSAYRAWYAKTVKDLTDLKTRNPDSAPTSLGRYVGEYWNASKTVRLVIILDNNGALILQFQGHSEDEFELKHLHDDVFSWFTSLHDIAERGRHIFDSLYYLIECQQGQGRQGLRWAHDSSETGELFEKTESEAPQEKVQDKMQTKNKTSSETKNETRNSATFDICRGQCYEVG
;
A
#
# COMPACT_ATOMS: atom_id res chain seq x y z
N MET A 1 33.58 -6.41 19.67
CA MET A 1 32.84 -5.84 18.53
C MET A 1 31.72 -5.02 19.09
N SER A 2 31.68 -3.72 18.76
CA SER A 2 30.58 -2.83 19.09
C SER A 2 29.72 -2.66 17.84
N GLY A 3 28.41 -2.54 18.01
CA GLY A 3 27.47 -2.29 16.91
C GLY A 3 26.49 -1.21 17.32
N VAL A 4 26.07 -0.39 16.35
CA VAL A 4 25.05 0.64 16.55
C VAL A 4 23.77 0.16 15.90
N VAL A 5 22.66 0.21 16.64
CA VAL A 5 21.33 -0.12 16.13
C VAL A 5 20.42 1.07 16.41
N VAL A 6 19.82 1.63 15.36
CA VAL A 6 18.86 2.71 15.44
C VAL A 6 17.51 2.19 14.98
N LEU A 7 16.47 2.40 15.79
CA LEU A 7 15.09 2.04 15.48
C LEU A 7 14.26 3.31 15.45
N ALA A 8 13.49 3.50 14.39
CA ALA A 8 12.50 4.57 14.31
C ALA A 8 11.09 3.99 14.14
N ASN A 9 10.13 4.68 14.73
CA ASN A 9 8.70 4.37 14.64
C ASN A 9 8.02 5.13 13.48
N ALA A 10 8.79 5.86 12.66
CA ALA A 10 8.29 6.58 11.51
C ALA A 10 9.35 6.62 10.39
N TYR A 11 8.92 6.39 9.16
CA TYR A 11 9.75 6.35 7.95
C TYR A 11 9.23 7.34 6.89
N ARG A 12 8.74 8.51 7.33
CA ARG A 12 7.76 9.27 6.52
C ARG A 12 8.35 10.15 5.43
N LEU A 13 9.48 10.83 5.68
CA LEU A 13 9.98 11.89 4.78
C LEU A 13 11.45 11.73 4.37
N SER A 14 12.20 10.86 5.05
CA SER A 14 13.60 10.59 4.79
C SER A 14 14.04 9.35 5.56
N ASP A 15 15.19 8.80 5.17
CA ASP A 15 15.84 7.70 5.87
C ASP A 15 16.71 8.21 7.04
N VAL A 16 16.05 8.91 7.97
CA VAL A 16 16.72 9.48 9.16
C VAL A 16 17.45 8.43 10.02
N PRO A 17 16.94 7.20 10.22
CA PRO A 17 17.62 6.20 11.05
C PRO A 17 19.04 5.89 10.56
N ASP A 18 19.22 5.79 9.24
CA ASP A 18 20.52 5.54 8.63
C ASP A 18 21.50 6.69 8.90
N TRP A 19 21.06 7.93 8.78
CA TRP A 19 21.90 9.09 9.07
C TRP A 19 22.23 9.24 10.54
N ILE A 20 21.29 8.95 11.45
CA ILE A 20 21.57 8.90 12.89
C ILE A 20 22.60 7.82 13.18
N ALA A 21 22.48 6.64 12.57
CA ALA A 21 23.44 5.55 12.75
C ALA A 21 24.84 5.97 12.28
N GLN A 22 24.95 6.58 11.09
CA GLN A 22 26.22 7.09 10.56
C GLN A 22 26.83 8.17 11.48
N TRP A 23 26.03 9.12 11.96
CA TRP A 23 26.49 10.16 12.88
C TRP A 23 26.99 9.59 14.23
N VAL A 24 26.29 8.61 14.79
CA VAL A 24 26.72 7.94 16.03
C VAL A 24 28.01 7.14 15.80
N ILE A 25 28.15 6.49 14.64
CA ILE A 25 29.38 5.76 14.26
C ILE A 25 30.57 6.73 14.15
N GLU A 26 30.42 7.85 13.45
CA GLU A 26 31.46 8.88 13.36
C GLU A 26 31.89 9.38 14.74
N THR A 27 30.90 9.68 15.59
CA THR A 27 31.16 10.12 16.96
C THR A 27 31.87 9.05 17.79
N LEU A 28 31.50 7.78 17.64
CA LEU A 28 32.08 6.67 18.39
C LEU A 28 33.54 6.38 18.01
N PHE A 29 33.88 6.56 16.73
CA PHE A 29 35.23 6.32 16.21
C PHE A 29 36.10 7.59 16.14
N GLU A 30 35.58 8.72 16.64
CA GLU A 30 36.27 10.02 16.59
C GLU A 30 36.67 10.43 15.15
N GLU A 31 35.85 10.02 14.19
CA GLU A 31 36.01 10.36 12.78
C GLU A 31 35.19 11.61 12.45
N ASP A 32 35.78 12.52 11.65
CA ASP A 32 35.10 13.71 11.15
C ASP A 32 35.00 13.65 9.62
N THR A 33 33.86 13.20 9.13
CA THR A 33 33.56 13.18 7.69
C THR A 33 33.15 14.55 7.16
N ASN A 34 33.03 15.57 8.01
CA ASN A 34 32.43 16.88 7.72
C ASN A 34 30.99 16.80 7.18
N THR A 35 30.29 15.69 7.43
CA THR A 35 28.92 15.49 6.95
C THR A 35 27.93 16.38 7.71
N ARG A 36 27.20 17.20 6.95
CA ARG A 36 26.16 18.10 7.49
C ARG A 36 24.81 17.39 7.48
N TYR A 37 24.64 16.40 8.36
CA TYR A 37 23.41 15.57 8.42
C TYR A 37 22.11 16.37 8.51
N LEU A 38 22.10 17.48 9.26
CA LEU A 38 20.91 18.34 9.35
C LEU A 38 20.53 18.94 7.99
N GLN A 39 21.52 19.41 7.23
CA GLN A 39 21.30 19.96 5.90
C GLN A 39 20.79 18.88 4.93
N LEU A 40 21.39 17.69 4.96
CA LEU A 40 20.93 16.55 4.15
C LEU A 40 19.47 16.20 4.45
N ALA A 41 19.07 16.28 5.73
CA ALA A 41 17.69 16.07 6.13
C ALA A 41 16.73 17.11 5.59
N GLU A 42 17.08 18.38 5.66
CA GLU A 42 16.28 19.48 5.11
C GLU A 42 16.13 19.38 3.58
N GLU A 43 17.23 19.09 2.89
CA GLU A 43 17.25 18.91 1.43
C GLU A 43 16.40 17.71 1.02
N THR A 44 16.49 16.59 1.73
CA THR A 44 15.72 15.38 1.41
C THR A 44 14.23 15.58 1.68
N VAL A 45 13.85 16.23 2.79
CA VAL A 45 12.44 16.56 3.06
C VAL A 45 11.88 17.46 1.94
N SER A 46 12.67 18.43 1.47
CA SER A 46 12.27 19.32 0.39
C SER A 46 12.12 18.58 -0.94
N ALA A 47 13.10 17.73 -1.28
CA ALA A 47 13.06 16.88 -2.48
C ALA A 47 11.87 15.91 -2.45
N TYR A 48 11.63 15.27 -1.31
CA TYR A 48 10.50 14.35 -1.10
C TYR A 48 9.16 15.04 -1.30
N ARG A 49 8.99 16.26 -0.76
CA ARG A 49 7.76 17.05 -0.95
C ARG A 49 7.55 17.43 -2.42
N ALA A 50 8.61 17.84 -3.10
CA ALA A 50 8.54 18.15 -4.53
C ALA A 50 8.18 16.91 -5.36
N TRP A 51 8.77 15.76 -5.02
CA TRP A 51 8.47 14.49 -5.66
C TRP A 51 7.01 14.06 -5.44
N TYR A 52 6.52 14.12 -4.20
CA TYR A 52 5.12 13.86 -3.88
C TYR A 52 4.16 14.75 -4.68
N ALA A 53 4.42 16.06 -4.71
CA ALA A 53 3.61 17.01 -5.45
C ALA A 53 3.61 16.69 -6.96
N LYS A 54 4.75 16.29 -7.51
CA LYS A 54 4.87 15.85 -8.90
C LYS A 54 4.05 14.58 -9.15
N THR A 55 4.17 13.56 -8.31
CA THR A 55 3.41 12.30 -8.44
C THR A 55 1.90 12.53 -8.42
N VAL A 56 1.41 13.35 -7.47
CA VAL A 56 -0.01 13.72 -7.39
C VAL A 56 -0.47 14.46 -8.65
N LYS A 57 0.33 15.42 -9.12
CA LYS A 57 0.03 16.15 -10.35
C LYS A 57 -0.04 15.23 -11.56
N ASP A 58 0.95 14.35 -11.73
CA ASP A 58 1.00 13.42 -12.87
C ASP A 58 -0.21 12.46 -12.89
N LEU A 59 -0.62 11.95 -11.72
CA LEU A 59 -1.83 11.12 -11.60
C LEU A 59 -3.11 11.90 -11.91
N THR A 60 -3.18 13.16 -11.49
CA THR A 60 -4.31 14.05 -11.82
C THR A 60 -4.37 14.33 -13.31
N ASP A 61 -3.24 14.64 -13.92
CA ASP A 61 -3.12 14.91 -15.36
C ASP A 61 -3.55 13.67 -16.17
N LEU A 62 -3.11 12.46 -15.76
CA LEU A 62 -3.52 11.19 -16.37
C LEU A 62 -5.03 11.00 -16.38
N LYS A 63 -5.71 11.29 -15.25
CA LYS A 63 -7.17 11.21 -15.14
C LYS A 63 -7.89 12.11 -16.16
N THR A 64 -7.30 13.25 -16.51
CA THR A 64 -7.93 14.20 -17.44
C THR A 64 -7.71 13.89 -18.92
N ARG A 65 -6.90 12.88 -19.27
CA ARG A 65 -6.59 12.57 -20.68
C ARG A 65 -7.80 12.04 -21.45
N ASN A 66 -8.65 11.24 -20.80
CA ASN A 66 -9.84 10.66 -21.43
C ASN A 66 -10.99 10.56 -20.40
N PRO A 67 -11.60 11.70 -20.04
CA PRO A 67 -12.54 11.80 -18.91
C PRO A 67 -13.85 11.02 -19.14
N ASP A 68 -14.21 10.76 -20.40
CA ASP A 68 -15.44 10.06 -20.78
C ASP A 68 -15.23 8.54 -20.95
N SER A 69 -14.00 8.06 -20.79
CA SER A 69 -13.75 6.62 -20.82
C SER A 69 -14.38 5.94 -19.62
N ALA A 70 -15.02 4.81 -19.87
CA ALA A 70 -15.50 3.92 -18.82
C ALA A 70 -14.68 2.64 -18.88
N PRO A 71 -14.35 2.03 -17.74
CA PRO A 71 -13.70 0.74 -17.75
C PRO A 71 -14.65 -0.32 -18.34
N THR A 72 -14.07 -1.36 -18.92
CA THR A 72 -14.81 -2.60 -19.19
C THR A 72 -15.47 -3.12 -17.89
N SER A 73 -16.47 -4.01 -18.00
CA SER A 73 -17.18 -4.60 -16.85
C SER A 73 -16.24 -4.99 -15.70
N LEU A 74 -16.47 -4.40 -14.51
CA LEU A 74 -15.55 -4.51 -13.37
C LEU A 74 -15.29 -5.96 -12.94
N GLY A 75 -16.31 -6.82 -13.02
CA GLY A 75 -16.20 -8.24 -12.69
C GLY A 75 -15.16 -8.98 -13.53
N ARG A 76 -14.79 -8.43 -14.68
CA ARG A 76 -13.72 -8.96 -15.51
C ARG A 76 -12.37 -8.91 -14.80
N TYR A 77 -12.07 -7.83 -14.08
CA TYR A 77 -10.77 -7.65 -13.43
C TYR A 77 -10.59 -8.50 -12.18
N VAL A 78 -11.68 -9.01 -11.61
CA VAL A 78 -11.64 -9.84 -10.41
C VAL A 78 -10.88 -11.13 -10.67
N GLY A 79 -9.92 -11.45 -9.80
CA GLY A 79 -9.15 -12.69 -9.85
C GLY A 79 -7.77 -12.54 -9.24
N GLU A 80 -6.98 -13.61 -9.38
CA GLU A 80 -5.61 -13.67 -8.91
C GLU A 80 -4.64 -13.59 -10.08
N TYR A 81 -3.62 -12.77 -9.91
CA TYR A 81 -2.64 -12.49 -10.93
C TYR A 81 -1.25 -12.75 -10.38
N TRP A 82 -0.45 -13.45 -11.15
CA TRP A 82 0.90 -13.80 -10.75
C TRP A 82 1.89 -13.33 -11.79
N ASN A 83 2.98 -12.77 -11.31
CA ASN A 83 4.11 -12.41 -12.13
C ASN A 83 4.78 -13.67 -12.72
N ALA A 84 5.67 -13.50 -13.69
CA ALA A 84 6.25 -14.64 -14.42
C ALA A 84 7.01 -15.61 -13.52
N SER A 85 7.74 -15.09 -12.52
CA SER A 85 8.49 -15.90 -11.54
C SER A 85 7.64 -16.51 -10.43
N LYS A 86 6.33 -16.21 -10.37
CA LYS A 86 5.41 -16.65 -9.31
C LYS A 86 5.87 -16.26 -7.89
N THR A 87 6.52 -15.11 -7.76
CA THR A 87 6.99 -14.55 -6.48
C THR A 87 6.08 -13.42 -5.98
N VAL A 88 5.40 -12.74 -6.90
CA VAL A 88 4.47 -11.65 -6.59
C VAL A 88 3.08 -12.03 -7.07
N ARG A 89 2.14 -12.01 -6.12
CA ARG A 89 0.71 -12.22 -6.35
C ARG A 89 -0.06 -10.92 -6.11
N LEU A 90 -0.92 -10.57 -7.05
CA LEU A 90 -1.90 -9.50 -6.92
C LEU A 90 -3.29 -10.13 -6.93
N VAL A 91 -4.14 -9.74 -6.00
CA VAL A 91 -5.53 -10.21 -5.97
C VAL A 91 -6.43 -8.99 -6.17
N ILE A 92 -7.30 -9.05 -7.17
CA ILE A 92 -8.34 -8.05 -7.37
C ILE A 92 -9.67 -8.67 -6.94
N ILE A 93 -10.35 -8.00 -6.01
CA ILE A 93 -11.70 -8.34 -5.57
C ILE A 93 -12.66 -7.19 -5.86
N LEU A 94 -13.95 -7.51 -5.92
CA LEU A 94 -15.01 -6.51 -5.95
C LEU A 94 -15.63 -6.46 -4.55
N ASP A 95 -15.63 -5.30 -3.93
CA ASP A 95 -16.26 -5.11 -2.63
C ASP A 95 -17.80 -5.05 -2.73
N ASN A 96 -18.47 -5.02 -1.59
CA ASN A 96 -19.94 -4.94 -1.53
C ASN A 96 -20.50 -3.60 -2.07
N ASN A 97 -19.66 -2.58 -2.21
CA ASN A 97 -20.04 -1.27 -2.73
C ASN A 97 -19.78 -1.14 -4.24
N GLY A 98 -19.22 -2.17 -4.88
CA GLY A 98 -18.87 -2.18 -6.30
C GLY A 98 -17.52 -1.53 -6.60
N ALA A 99 -16.68 -1.28 -5.60
CA ALA A 99 -15.31 -0.82 -5.77
C ALA A 99 -14.35 -2.01 -6.01
N LEU A 100 -13.39 -1.82 -6.91
CA LEU A 100 -12.31 -2.78 -7.10
C LEU A 100 -11.27 -2.57 -6.01
N ILE A 101 -10.85 -3.65 -5.36
CA ILE A 101 -9.83 -3.63 -4.32
C ILE A 101 -8.65 -4.47 -4.78
N LEU A 102 -7.46 -3.87 -4.75
CA LEU A 102 -6.18 -4.54 -4.96
C LEU A 102 -5.63 -5.01 -3.60
N GLN A 103 -5.25 -6.27 -3.50
CA GLN A 103 -4.54 -6.83 -2.37
C GLN A 103 -3.18 -7.34 -2.82
N PHE A 104 -2.13 -6.87 -2.16
CA PHE A 104 -0.78 -7.39 -2.37
C PHE A 104 -0.62 -8.73 -1.62
N GLN A 105 -0.15 -9.75 -2.33
CA GLN A 105 -0.03 -11.14 -1.85
C GLN A 105 -1.35 -11.78 -1.36
N GLY A 106 -2.49 -11.11 -1.57
CA GLY A 106 -3.79 -11.52 -1.02
C GLY A 106 -3.95 -11.27 0.48
N HIS A 107 -3.17 -10.35 1.05
CA HIS A 107 -3.33 -9.93 2.45
C HIS A 107 -4.39 -8.82 2.55
N SER A 108 -5.34 -8.99 3.47
CA SER A 108 -6.40 -8.00 3.73
C SER A 108 -5.91 -6.75 4.44
N GLU A 109 -4.75 -6.82 5.11
CA GLU A 109 -4.14 -5.66 5.79
C GLU A 109 -3.47 -4.68 4.81
N ASP A 110 -3.27 -5.12 3.56
CA ASP A 110 -2.52 -4.41 2.53
C ASP A 110 -3.37 -4.25 1.27
N GLU A 111 -4.56 -3.70 1.49
CA GLU A 111 -5.59 -3.47 0.49
C GLU A 111 -5.69 -2.00 0.07
N PHE A 112 -5.94 -1.79 -1.21
CA PHE A 112 -6.08 -0.47 -1.83
C PHE A 112 -7.26 -0.44 -2.79
N GLU A 113 -8.07 0.60 -2.71
CA GLU A 113 -9.10 0.87 -3.70
C GLU A 113 -8.46 1.21 -5.05
N LEU A 114 -8.88 0.52 -6.11
CA LEU A 114 -8.53 0.80 -7.50
C LEU A 114 -9.49 1.84 -8.07
N LYS A 115 -9.00 3.08 -8.17
CA LYS A 115 -9.71 4.21 -8.74
C LYS A 115 -9.48 4.25 -10.24
N HIS A 116 -10.56 4.21 -11.02
CA HIS A 116 -10.49 4.34 -12.47
C HIS A 116 -9.87 5.69 -12.86
N LEU A 117 -8.93 5.65 -13.81
CA LEU A 117 -8.31 6.84 -14.40
C LEU A 117 -8.83 7.07 -15.81
N HIS A 118 -8.53 6.13 -16.71
CA HIS A 118 -9.02 6.13 -18.08
C HIS A 118 -8.93 4.72 -18.67
N ASP A 119 -9.75 4.43 -19.68
CA ASP A 119 -9.79 3.13 -20.37
C ASP A 119 -9.84 1.96 -19.35
N ASP A 120 -8.96 0.97 -19.48
CA ASP A 120 -8.80 -0.12 -18.51
C ASP A 120 -7.58 0.11 -17.57
N VAL A 121 -7.27 1.38 -17.25
CA VAL A 121 -6.20 1.80 -16.34
C VAL A 121 -6.79 2.30 -15.02
N PHE A 122 -6.24 1.77 -13.93
CA PHE A 122 -6.64 2.09 -12.56
C PHE A 122 -5.44 2.59 -11.77
N SER A 123 -5.70 3.45 -10.79
CA SER A 123 -4.71 3.83 -9.78
C SER A 123 -5.09 3.28 -8.42
N TRP A 124 -4.11 2.75 -7.70
CA TRP A 124 -4.24 2.40 -6.28
C TRP A 124 -3.65 3.48 -5.36
N PHE A 125 -3.25 4.63 -5.91
CA PHE A 125 -2.73 5.74 -5.11
C PHE A 125 -3.77 6.28 -4.14
N THR A 126 -3.32 6.57 -2.92
CA THR A 126 -4.12 7.18 -1.85
C THR A 126 -3.35 8.32 -1.19
N SER A 127 -3.70 8.73 0.02
CA SER A 127 -2.98 9.78 0.72
C SER A 127 -1.58 9.33 1.16
N LEU A 128 -0.67 10.31 1.32
CA LEU A 128 0.64 10.07 1.92
C LEU A 128 0.53 9.48 3.34
N HIS A 129 -0.55 9.78 4.06
CA HIS A 129 -0.79 9.21 5.38
C HIS A 129 -1.03 7.71 5.31
N ASP A 130 -1.96 7.28 4.45
CA ASP A 130 -2.32 5.86 4.33
C ASP A 130 -1.18 5.00 3.79
N ILE A 131 -0.38 5.55 2.86
CA ILE A 131 0.84 4.92 2.34
C ILE A 131 1.87 4.73 3.45
N ALA A 132 2.12 5.78 4.24
CA ALA A 132 3.08 5.73 5.35
C ALA A 132 2.62 4.82 6.50
N GLU A 133 1.33 4.80 6.81
CA GLU A 133 0.74 3.92 7.84
C GLU A 133 0.93 2.44 7.49
N ARG A 134 0.93 2.11 6.20
CA ARG A 134 1.20 0.75 5.68
C ARG A 134 2.69 0.47 5.47
N GLY A 135 3.58 1.34 5.94
CA GLY A 135 5.03 1.18 5.80
C GLY A 135 5.53 1.22 4.35
N ARG A 136 4.77 1.83 3.43
CA ARG A 136 5.13 1.94 2.02
C ARG A 136 5.83 3.26 1.72
N HIS A 137 6.77 3.23 0.78
CA HIS A 137 7.44 4.43 0.28
C HIS A 137 6.65 5.07 -0.87
N ILE A 138 6.96 6.33 -1.18
CA ILE A 138 6.42 7.00 -2.36
C ILE A 138 7.27 6.72 -3.58
N PHE A 139 6.63 6.54 -4.73
CA PHE A 139 7.28 6.31 -6.02
C PHE A 139 6.76 7.26 -7.09
N ASP A 140 7.30 7.14 -8.31
CA ASP A 140 6.76 7.84 -9.46
C ASP A 140 5.34 7.37 -9.82
N SER A 141 4.60 8.21 -10.54
CA SER A 141 3.18 7.98 -10.85
C SER A 141 2.91 6.61 -11.50
N LEU A 142 3.79 6.12 -12.37
CA LEU A 142 3.65 4.81 -13.03
C LEU A 142 3.59 3.63 -12.04
N TYR A 143 4.26 3.74 -10.90
CA TYR A 143 4.22 2.72 -9.85
C TYR A 143 2.82 2.54 -9.28
N TYR A 144 1.99 3.58 -9.34
CA TYR A 144 0.63 3.53 -8.81
C TYR A 144 -0.41 3.11 -9.84
N LEU A 145 0.00 2.71 -11.03
CA LEU A 145 -0.91 2.35 -12.11
C LEU A 145 -0.98 0.83 -12.28
N ILE A 146 -2.21 0.34 -12.43
CA ILE A 146 -2.50 -1.01 -12.90
C ILE A 146 -3.19 -0.86 -14.25
N GLU A 147 -2.51 -1.33 -15.29
CA GLU A 147 -3.09 -1.41 -16.64
C GLU A 147 -3.60 -2.83 -16.88
N CYS A 148 -4.90 -2.97 -17.12
CA CYS A 148 -5.48 -4.26 -17.44
C CYS A 148 -5.36 -4.51 -18.95
N GLN A 149 -4.67 -5.58 -19.33
CA GLN A 149 -4.46 -5.95 -20.73
C GLN A 149 -5.21 -7.23 -21.09
N GLN A 150 -5.70 -7.27 -22.32
CA GLN A 150 -6.25 -8.48 -22.94
C GLN A 150 -5.33 -8.94 -24.07
N GLY A 151 -4.54 -9.98 -23.82
CA GLY A 151 -3.60 -10.55 -24.80
C GLY A 151 -4.01 -11.96 -25.19
N GLN A 152 -4.22 -12.23 -26.49
CA GLN A 152 -4.45 -13.58 -27.05
C GLN A 152 -5.44 -14.48 -26.28
N GLY A 153 -6.51 -13.89 -25.73
CA GLY A 153 -7.53 -14.62 -24.96
C GLY A 153 -7.22 -14.80 -23.47
N ARG A 154 -6.05 -14.38 -22.99
CA ARG A 154 -5.71 -14.30 -21.56
C ARG A 154 -5.83 -12.87 -21.05
N GLN A 155 -6.26 -12.76 -19.81
CA GLN A 155 -6.30 -11.50 -19.09
C GLN A 155 -5.03 -11.35 -18.26
N GLY A 156 -4.48 -10.14 -18.24
CA GLY A 156 -3.33 -9.82 -17.42
C GLY A 156 -3.39 -8.41 -16.87
N LEU A 157 -2.56 -8.15 -15.87
CA LEU A 157 -2.31 -6.83 -15.32
C LEU A 157 -0.87 -6.45 -15.61
N ARG A 158 -0.64 -5.20 -15.94
CA ARG A 158 0.70 -4.64 -16.09
C ARG A 158 0.95 -3.64 -14.98
N TRP A 159 2.08 -3.80 -14.32
CA TRP A 159 2.45 -2.97 -13.17
C TRP A 159 3.95 -2.67 -13.15
N ALA A 160 4.30 -1.38 -13.08
CA ALA A 160 5.68 -0.88 -13.04
C ALA A 160 6.21 -0.82 -11.60
N HIS A 161 6.40 -1.99 -10.96
CA HIS A 161 6.81 -2.08 -9.56
C HIS A 161 8.32 -1.97 -9.31
N ASP A 162 9.13 -2.24 -10.33
CA ASP A 162 10.59 -2.37 -10.25
C ASP A 162 11.34 -1.25 -10.99
N SER A 163 10.74 -0.06 -11.10
CA SER A 163 11.23 1.08 -11.88
C SER A 163 11.33 0.86 -13.39
N SER A 164 10.85 -0.27 -13.93
CA SER A 164 10.74 -0.46 -15.37
C SER A 164 9.63 0.42 -15.96
N GLU A 165 9.96 1.22 -16.98
CA GLU A 165 8.98 2.07 -17.65
C GLU A 165 7.87 1.25 -18.34
N THR A 166 8.17 0.01 -18.73
CA THR A 166 7.24 -0.88 -19.43
C THR A 166 6.35 -1.69 -18.51
N GLY A 167 6.69 -1.78 -17.23
CA GLY A 167 6.08 -2.65 -16.23
C GLY A 167 6.23 -4.16 -16.47
N GLU A 168 6.00 -4.93 -15.42
CA GLU A 168 5.92 -6.39 -15.48
C GLU A 168 4.48 -6.83 -15.78
N LEU A 169 4.33 -7.90 -16.56
CA LEU A 169 3.04 -8.54 -16.83
C LEU A 169 2.73 -9.62 -15.78
N PHE A 170 1.56 -9.52 -15.19
CA PHE A 170 0.98 -10.49 -14.28
C PHE A 170 -0.16 -11.21 -14.98
N GLU A 171 -0.05 -12.53 -15.10
CA GLU A 171 -1.06 -13.34 -15.76
C GLU A 171 -2.14 -13.76 -14.76
N LYS A 172 -3.40 -13.67 -15.19
CA LYS A 172 -4.52 -14.18 -14.42
C LYS A 172 -4.41 -15.70 -14.31
N THR A 173 -4.40 -16.22 -13.10
CA THR A 173 -4.55 -17.66 -12.89
C THR A 173 -5.99 -18.03 -13.17
N GLU A 174 -6.21 -19.06 -13.99
CA GLU A 174 -7.49 -19.73 -14.05
C GLU A 174 -7.71 -20.38 -12.68
N SER A 175 -8.42 -19.70 -11.77
CA SER A 175 -8.85 -20.36 -10.55
C SER A 175 -9.94 -21.35 -10.93
N GLU A 176 -9.71 -22.63 -10.64
CA GLU A 176 -10.82 -23.52 -10.35
C GLU A 176 -11.64 -22.84 -9.25
N ALA A 177 -12.88 -22.47 -9.56
CA ALA A 177 -13.78 -21.80 -8.63
C ALA A 177 -13.74 -22.53 -7.27
N PRO A 178 -13.58 -21.82 -6.13
CA PRO A 178 -13.74 -22.45 -4.84
C PRO A 178 -15.14 -23.05 -4.78
N GLN A 179 -15.24 -24.38 -4.79
CA GLN A 179 -16.51 -25.05 -4.54
C GLN A 179 -16.94 -24.70 -3.12
N GLU A 180 -17.92 -23.82 -3.07
CA GLU A 180 -18.73 -23.45 -1.93
C GLU A 180 -19.19 -24.71 -1.17
N LYS A 181 -18.49 -25.06 -0.09
CA LYS A 181 -19.02 -25.98 0.93
C LYS A 181 -19.96 -25.21 1.85
N VAL A 182 -21.13 -24.85 1.31
CA VAL A 182 -22.30 -24.53 2.12
C VAL A 182 -23.07 -25.84 2.31
N GLN A 183 -22.76 -26.55 3.40
CA GLN A 183 -23.78 -27.20 4.21
C GLN A 183 -23.20 -27.79 5.50
N ASP A 184 -23.95 -27.52 6.55
CA ASP A 184 -24.13 -28.35 7.74
C ASP A 184 -23.37 -27.94 9.01
N LYS A 185 -23.95 -26.96 9.70
CA LYS A 185 -24.00 -26.90 11.17
C LYS A 185 -25.19 -26.06 11.62
N MET A 186 -26.38 -26.53 11.26
CA MET A 186 -27.59 -26.18 12.00
C MET A 186 -28.11 -27.45 12.65
N GLN A 187 -28.28 -27.39 13.97
CA GLN A 187 -28.88 -28.40 14.84
C GLN A 187 -27.95 -29.49 15.39
N THR A 188 -27.28 -29.16 16.49
CA THR A 188 -27.42 -30.03 17.67
C THR A 188 -27.45 -29.20 18.95
N LYS A 189 -28.70 -29.06 19.43
CA LYS A 189 -29.11 -29.09 20.85
C LYS A 189 -28.66 -27.95 21.78
N ASN A 190 -29.65 -27.09 22.01
CA ASN A 190 -30.00 -26.51 23.30
C ASN A 190 -29.87 -27.48 24.49
N LYS A 191 -29.72 -26.86 25.68
CA LYS A 191 -29.75 -27.36 27.08
C LYS A 191 -28.33 -27.63 27.61
N THR A 192 -27.77 -26.82 28.50
CA THR A 192 -28.32 -26.52 29.84
C THR A 192 -27.71 -25.23 30.41
N SER A 193 -28.55 -24.50 31.13
CA SER A 193 -28.27 -23.30 31.93
C SER A 193 -27.26 -23.53 33.07
N SER A 194 -26.56 -22.47 33.45
CA SER A 194 -26.45 -21.90 34.82
C SER A 194 -25.04 -21.70 35.39
N GLU A 195 -24.81 -20.45 35.86
CA GLU A 195 -23.88 -20.01 36.93
C GLU A 195 -22.36 -20.02 36.61
N THR A 196 -21.51 -19.04 36.97
CA THR A 196 -21.61 -17.81 37.78
C THR A 196 -20.36 -16.93 37.55
N LYS A 197 -20.53 -15.61 37.75
CA LYS A 197 -19.63 -14.62 38.39
C LYS A 197 -18.31 -14.14 37.74
N ASN A 198 -18.27 -12.80 37.66
CA ASN A 198 -17.22 -11.84 38.03
C ASN A 198 -15.81 -11.99 37.43
N GLU A 199 -15.36 -10.98 36.69
CA GLU A 199 -14.39 -10.03 37.24
C GLU A 199 -14.18 -8.80 36.34
N THR A 200 -14.08 -7.66 37.02
CA THR A 200 -13.83 -6.31 36.55
C THR A 200 -12.38 -6.18 36.06
N ARG A 201 -12.13 -5.50 34.93
CA ARG A 201 -10.89 -4.74 34.78
C ARG A 201 -11.02 -3.57 33.81
N ASN A 202 -10.81 -2.38 34.37
CA ASN A 202 -10.58 -1.12 33.71
C ASN A 202 -9.48 -1.23 32.65
N SER A 203 -9.66 -0.56 31.52
CA SER A 203 -8.55 -0.09 30.70
C SER A 203 -8.84 1.34 30.27
N ALA A 204 -7.92 2.21 30.62
CA ALA A 204 -7.97 3.65 30.46
C ALA A 204 -7.97 4.07 28.98
N THR A 205 -8.74 5.12 28.72
CA THR A 205 -8.64 6.01 27.58
C THR A 205 -7.21 6.54 27.45
N PHE A 206 -6.51 6.21 26.37
CA PHE A 206 -5.33 6.94 25.91
C PHE A 206 -5.80 7.93 24.85
N ASP A 207 -6.05 9.15 25.29
CA ASP A 207 -6.38 10.30 24.46
C ASP A 207 -5.07 11.06 24.19
N ILE A 208 -4.41 10.75 23.07
CA ILE A 208 -3.28 11.54 22.56
C ILE A 208 -3.44 11.65 21.05
N CYS A 209 -4.11 12.71 20.60
CA CYS A 209 -3.82 13.46 19.37
C CYS A 209 -4.91 14.51 19.11
N ARG A 210 -4.76 15.70 19.69
CA ARG A 210 -5.33 16.93 19.12
C ARG A 210 -4.34 18.07 19.27
N GLY A 211 -3.58 18.32 18.21
CA GLY A 211 -2.64 19.43 18.13
C GLY A 211 -2.13 19.63 16.72
N GLN A 212 -2.87 20.47 15.98
CA GLN A 212 -2.45 21.19 14.78
C GLN A 212 -2.43 20.43 13.45
N CYS A 213 -3.64 20.36 12.88
CA CYS A 213 -3.85 20.35 11.44
C CYS A 213 -3.23 21.60 10.78
N TYR A 214 -2.81 21.36 9.55
CA TYR A 214 -2.31 22.28 8.54
C TYR A 214 -3.32 23.39 8.22
N GLU A 215 -2.83 24.64 8.14
CA GLU A 215 -3.37 25.67 7.24
C GLU A 215 -2.18 26.28 6.49
N VAL A 216 -2.12 26.03 5.17
CA VAL A 216 -1.51 26.96 4.22
C VAL A 216 -2.19 26.72 2.88
N GLY A 217 -2.77 27.79 2.34
CA GLY A 217 -3.30 27.85 0.98
C GLY A 217 -2.23 28.11 -0.07
#